data_AF-A0A7S2FSV5-F1
#
_entry.id   AF-A0A7S2FSV5-F1
#
_cell.length_a   1.000
_cell.length_b   1.000
_cell.length_c   1.000
_cell.angle_alpha   90.00
_cell.angle_beta   90.00
_cell.angle_gamma   90.00
#
_symmetry.space_group_name_H-M   'P 1'
#
loop_
_entity.id
_entity.type
_entity.pdbx_description
1 polymer ?
#
loop_
_entity_poly.entity_id
_entity_poly.type
_entity_poly.pdbx_seq_one_letter_code
_entity_poly.pdbx_strand_id
1 'polypeptide(L)'
;EPQIRKILAKVPRQRHTMFFTATWPPSVRRLASEFLTGAYTVTIGNRDELKGNQDITQIIWTCRGNEKNTVLMQILRQAGVADHGNVACKGLVFCSTKRMCDQLAQNLERNRVPCG
;
A
#
# COMPACT_ATOMS: atom_id res chain seq x y z
N GLU A 1 18.62 5.39 5.34
CA GLU A 1 18.52 5.60 3.87
C GLU A 1 19.54 6.61 3.36
N PRO A 2 20.29 6.28 2.28
CA PRO A 2 21.31 7.18 1.73
C PRO A 2 20.73 8.42 1.03
N GLN A 3 19.56 8.30 0.41
CA GLN A 3 18.92 9.41 -0.30
C GLN A 3 18.44 10.50 0.67
N ILE A 4 17.80 10.13 1.79
CA ILE A 4 17.38 11.09 2.82
C ILE A 4 18.58 11.82 3.41
N ARG A 5 19.67 11.12 3.73
CA ARG A 5 20.91 11.73 4.25
C ARG A 5 21.51 12.75 3.28
N LYS A 6 21.48 12.45 1.97
CA LYS A 6 21.95 13.37 0.92
C LYS A 6 21.15 14.67 0.89
N ILE A 7 19.82 14.59 1.07
CA ILE A 7 18.96 15.77 1.14
C ILE A 7 19.18 16.52 2.45
N LEU A 8 19.23 15.82 3.58
CA LEU A 8 19.42 16.43 4.90
C LEU A 8 20.80 17.10 5.08
N ALA A 9 21.80 16.71 4.29
CA ALA A 9 23.09 17.39 4.23
C ALA A 9 23.01 18.77 3.54
N LYS A 10 21.99 19.01 2.73
CA LYS A 10 21.78 20.27 1.99
C LYS A 10 20.81 21.23 2.67
N VAL A 11 20.11 20.81 3.72
CA VAL A 11 19.18 21.66 4.47
C VAL A 11 19.86 22.24 5.71
N PRO A 12 19.39 23.39 6.23
CA PRO A 12 19.91 23.97 7.46
C PRO A 12 19.93 22.99 8.64
N ARG A 13 20.93 23.16 9.52
CA ARG A 13 21.04 22.38 10.77
C ARG A 13 19.87 22.65 11.71
N GLN A 14 19.46 23.91 11.83
CA GLN A 14 18.24 24.29 12.54
C GLN A 14 17.05 24.13 11.61
N ARG A 15 16.20 23.14 11.89
CA ARG A 15 15.01 22.84 11.11
C ARG A 15 13.97 22.17 11.99
N HIS A 16 12.70 22.39 11.65
CA HIS A 16 11.61 21.61 12.21
C HIS A 16 11.43 20.35 11.36
N THR A 17 11.47 19.17 11.98
CA THR A 17 11.33 17.89 11.27
C THR A 17 10.12 17.15 11.81
N MET A 18 9.16 16.86 10.93
CA MET A 18 8.00 16.04 11.25
C MET A 18 8.13 14.71 10.52
N PHE A 19 7.85 13.61 11.21
CA PHE A 19 7.88 12.26 10.65
C PHE A 19 6.49 11.63 10.79
N PHE A 20 5.93 11.16 9.69
CA PHE A 20 4.59 10.56 9.64
C PHE A 20 4.69 9.13 9.14
N THR A 21 4.00 8.20 9.82
CA THR A 21 3.94 6.80 9.41
C THR A 21 2.70 6.13 10.00
N ALA A 22 2.12 5.20 9.24
CA ALA A 22 1.03 4.35 9.71
C ALA A 22 1.52 3.14 10.52
N THR A 23 2.82 2.82 10.45
CA THR A 23 3.41 1.67 11.16
C THR A 23 4.65 2.07 11.94
N TRP A 24 4.93 1.38 13.05
CA TRP A 24 6.06 1.71 13.94
C TRP A 24 7.00 0.52 14.26
N PRO A 25 7.47 -0.25 13.25
CA PRO A 25 8.41 -1.34 13.46
C PRO A 25 9.82 -0.84 13.85
N PRO A 26 10.71 -1.71 14.38
CA PRO A 26 12.05 -1.32 14.82
C PRO A 26 12.90 -0.59 13.77
N SER A 27 12.78 -0.96 12.49
CA SER A 27 13.50 -0.31 11.39
C SER A 27 13.12 1.15 11.21
N VAL A 28 11.82 1.47 11.31
CA VAL A 28 11.28 2.83 11.21
C VAL A 28 11.67 3.66 12.45
N ARG A 29 11.67 3.05 13.64
CA ARG A 29 12.13 3.71 14.88
C ARG A 29 13.60 4.13 14.77
N ARG A 30 14.45 3.23 14.28
CA ARG A 30 15.87 3.52 14.06
C ARG A 30 16.03 4.68 13.08
N LEU A 31 15.30 4.66 11.97
CA LEU A 31 15.33 5.74 10.98
C LEU A 31 14.90 7.09 11.58
N ALA A 32 13.80 7.11 12.33
CA ALA A 32 13.29 8.31 12.99
C ALA A 32 14.32 8.88 13.99
N SER A 33 14.99 8.03 14.76
CA SER A 33 16.04 8.45 15.72
C SER A 33 17.27 9.09 15.05
N GLU A 34 17.53 8.79 13.78
CA GLU A 34 18.65 9.38 13.02
C GLU A 34 18.32 10.78 12.48
N PHE A 35 17.04 11.12 12.33
CA PHE A 35 16.60 12.35 11.65
C PHE A 35 15.87 13.34 12.56
N LEU A 36 15.30 12.86 13.66
CA LEU A 36 14.60 13.68 14.64
C LEU A 36 15.52 14.03 15.81
N THR A 37 15.37 15.24 16.35
CA THR A 37 16.10 15.70 17.53
C THR A 37 15.11 16.22 18.56
N GLY A 38 15.05 15.60 19.74
CA GLY A 38 14.12 15.99 20.81
C GLY A 38 12.64 15.89 20.42
N ALA A 39 12.27 14.96 19.54
CA ALA A 39 10.91 14.89 19.00
C ALA A 39 9.89 14.31 19.99
N TYR A 40 8.71 14.93 20.03
CA TYR A 40 7.53 14.40 20.69
C TYR A 40 6.82 13.40 19.77
N THR A 41 6.48 12.22 20.28
CA THR A 41 5.75 11.21 19.52
C THR A 41 4.28 11.23 19.88
N VAL A 42 3.42 11.43 18.89
CA VAL A 42 1.97 11.28 19.02
C VAL A 42 1.57 9.99 18.30
N THR A 43 0.72 9.19 18.93
CA THR A 43 0.21 7.94 18.36
C THR A 43 -1.31 7.94 18.49
N ILE A 44 -1.99 7.59 17.39
CA ILE A 44 -3.45 7.48 17.34
C ILE A 44 -3.76 5.97 17.21
N GLY A 45 -4.54 5.42 18.14
CA GLY A 45 -4.84 3.99 18.21
C GLY A 45 -3.90 3.18 19.13
N ASN A 46 -4.01 1.85 19.09
CA ASN A 46 -3.20 0.95 19.93
C ASN A 46 -1.81 0.73 19.32
N ARG A 47 -0.75 0.90 20.13
CA ARG A 47 0.64 0.88 19.68
C ARG A 47 1.22 -0.54 19.55
N ASP A 48 0.64 -1.48 20.29
CA ASP A 48 1.19 -2.83 20.46
C ASP A 48 0.64 -3.84 19.45
N GLU A 49 -0.43 -3.48 18.75
CA GLU A 49 -1.03 -4.32 17.72
C GLU A 49 -0.99 -3.59 16.39
N LEU A 50 -0.36 -4.19 15.38
CA LEU A 50 -0.50 -3.77 13.98
C LEU A 50 -1.93 -4.07 13.52
N LYS A 51 -2.89 -3.26 13.97
CA LYS A 51 -4.28 -3.35 13.55
C LYS A 51 -4.48 -2.44 12.35
N GLY A 52 -4.94 -3.03 11.24
CA GLY A 52 -5.46 -2.27 10.11
C GLY A 52 -6.66 -1.43 10.54
N ASN A 53 -7.10 -0.50 9.69
CA ASN A 53 -8.30 0.28 9.96
C ASN A 53 -9.51 -0.66 10.18
N GLN A 54 -10.24 -0.48 11.28
CA GLN A 54 -11.38 -1.31 11.67
C GLN A 54 -12.58 -1.14 10.72
N ASP A 55 -12.63 -0.03 9.98
CA ASP A 55 -13.66 0.20 8.95
C ASP A 55 -13.42 -0.65 7.69
N ILE A 56 -12.28 -1.33 7.57
CA ILE A 56 -11.93 -2.15 6.41
C ILE A 56 -12.24 -3.62 6.71
N THR A 57 -13.21 -4.18 5.98
CA THR A 57 -13.44 -5.63 5.95
C THR A 57 -12.32 -6.33 5.21
N GLN A 58 -11.65 -7.28 5.88
CA GLN A 58 -10.54 -8.05 5.30
C GLN A 58 -11.00 -9.49 5.03
N ILE A 59 -10.86 -9.94 3.79
CA ILE A 59 -11.25 -11.28 3.35
C ILE A 59 -10.04 -11.99 2.77
N ILE A 60 -9.78 -13.22 3.22
CA ILE A 60 -8.65 -14.04 2.76
C ILE A 60 -9.18 -15.16 1.88
N TRP A 61 -8.69 -15.20 0.63
CA TRP A 61 -8.97 -16.27 -0.32
C TRP A 61 -7.74 -17.17 -0.49
N THR A 62 -7.88 -18.46 -0.18
CA THR A 62 -6.83 -19.45 -0.40
C THR A 62 -7.05 -20.15 -1.74
N CYS A 63 -6.08 -20.06 -2.63
CA CYS A 63 -6.12 -20.71 -3.95
C CYS A 63 -4.71 -21.12 -4.39
N ARG A 64 -4.63 -22.00 -5.38
CA ARG A 64 -3.35 -22.37 -6.00
C ARG A 64 -2.84 -21.23 -6.89
N GLY A 65 -1.53 -21.19 -7.13
CA GLY A 65 -0.91 -20.11 -7.91
C GLY A 65 -1.50 -19.95 -9.32
N ASN A 66 -1.86 -21.04 -9.97
CA ASN A 66 -2.49 -21.07 -11.30
C ASN A 66 -3.97 -20.66 -11.29
N GLU A 67 -4.63 -20.67 -10.14
CA GLU A 67 -6.05 -20.31 -9.98
C GLU A 67 -6.26 -18.83 -9.67
N LYS A 68 -5.19 -18.11 -9.28
CA LYS A 68 -5.25 -16.70 -8.85
C LYS A 68 -5.97 -15.78 -9.84
N ASN A 69 -5.73 -15.94 -11.14
CA ASN A 69 -6.37 -15.11 -12.16
C ASN A 69 -7.88 -15.37 -12.21
N THR A 70 -8.31 -16.63 -12.14
CA THR A 70 -9.72 -17.00 -12.13
C THR A 70 -10.42 -16.44 -10.90
N VAL A 71 -9.81 -16.60 -9.72
CA VAL A 71 -10.34 -16.07 -8.45
C VAL A 71 -10.41 -14.55 -8.47
N LEU A 72 -9.38 -13.86 -8.96
CA LEU A 72 -9.37 -12.41 -9.09
C LEU A 72 -10.50 -11.91 -9.99
N MET A 73 -10.72 -12.55 -11.15
CA MET A 73 -11.81 -12.19 -12.05
C MET A 73 -13.19 -12.34 -11.41
N GLN A 74 -13.37 -13.38 -10.59
CA GLN A 74 -14.60 -13.56 -9.82
C GLN A 74 -14.78 -12.42 -8.80
N ILE A 75 -13.73 -12.06 -8.05
CA ILE A 75 -13.77 -10.97 -7.07
C ILE A 75 -14.12 -9.63 -7.74
N LEU A 76 -13.46 -9.30 -8.86
CA LEU A 76 -13.69 -8.03 -9.57
C LEU A 76 -15.12 -7.91 -10.11
N ARG A 77 -15.70 -9.02 -10.59
CA ARG A 77 -17.10 -9.06 -11.05
C ARG A 77 -18.08 -8.95 -9.89
N GLN A 78 -17.87 -9.71 -8.81
CA GLN A 78 -18.74 -9.65 -7.63
C GLN A 78 -18.73 -8.26 -6.98
N ALA A 79 -17.59 -7.58 -6.99
CA ALA A 79 -17.47 -6.21 -6.51
C ALA A 79 -18.09 -5.17 -7.46
N GLY A 80 -18.43 -5.53 -8.70
CA GLY A 80 -18.93 -4.59 -9.72
C GLY A 80 -17.84 -3.71 -10.35
N VAL A 81 -16.56 -4.01 -10.12
CA VAL A 81 -15.41 -3.30 -10.72
C VAL A 81 -15.29 -3.63 -12.21
N ALA A 82 -15.70 -4.84 -12.61
CA ALA A 82 -15.67 -5.26 -14.01
C ALA A 82 -16.76 -4.61 -14.88
N ASP A 83 -17.75 -3.96 -14.27
CA ASP A 83 -18.88 -3.38 -14.99
C ASP A 83 -18.52 -2.00 -15.53
N HIS A 84 -18.41 -1.89 -16.85
CA HIS A 84 -17.99 -0.63 -17.52
C HIS A 84 -18.95 0.55 -17.27
N GLY A 85 -20.23 0.26 -16.98
CA GLY A 85 -21.22 1.28 -16.63
C GLY A 85 -21.15 1.73 -15.16
N ASN A 86 -20.43 1.01 -14.30
CA ASN A 86 -20.34 1.27 -12.86
C ASN A 86 -19.05 2.02 -12.51
N VAL A 87 -18.99 3.29 -12.85
CA VAL A 87 -17.83 4.16 -12.58
C VAL A 87 -17.62 4.48 -11.08
N ALA A 88 -18.59 4.16 -10.23
CA ALA A 88 -18.49 4.35 -8.79
C ALA A 88 -17.60 3.29 -8.13
N CYS A 89 -17.52 2.10 -8.71
CA CYS A 89 -16.72 1.02 -8.15
C CYS A 89 -15.29 1.03 -8.69
N LYS A 90 -14.31 1.16 -7.78
CA LYS A 90 -12.88 1.21 -8.10
C LYS A 90 -12.15 0.09 -7.39
N GLY A 91 -11.24 -0.56 -8.11
CA GLY A 91 -10.37 -1.61 -7.57
C GLY A 91 -8.89 -1.23 -7.71
N LEU A 92 -8.09 -1.57 -6.71
CA LEU A 92 -6.63 -1.49 -6.76
C LEU A 92 -6.05 -2.87 -6.48
N VAL A 93 -5.32 -3.43 -7.46
CA VAL A 93 -4.71 -4.75 -7.35
C VAL A 93 -3.19 -4.61 -7.25
N PHE A 94 -2.62 -5.10 -6.15
CA PHE A 94 -1.17 -5.09 -5.94
C PHE A 94 -0.55 -6.40 -6.43
N CYS A 95 0.55 -6.29 -7.19
CA CYS A 95 1.36 -7.42 -7.64
C CYS A 95 2.80 -7.29 -7.13
N SER A 96 3.50 -8.42 -7.00
CA SER A 96 4.86 -8.44 -6.43
C SER A 96 5.94 -7.88 -7.35
N THR A 97 5.71 -7.86 -8.68
CA THR A 97 6.69 -7.35 -9.65
C THR A 97 6.02 -6.54 -10.75
N LYS A 98 6.77 -5.61 -11.36
CA LYS A 98 6.30 -4.84 -12.53
C LYS A 98 5.82 -5.73 -13.66
N ARG A 99 6.58 -6.78 -13.99
CA ARG A 99 6.21 -7.75 -15.04
C ARG A 99 4.86 -8.41 -14.76
N MET A 100 4.56 -8.72 -13.50
CA MET A 100 3.26 -9.28 -13.13
C MET A 100 2.13 -8.25 -13.28
N CYS A 101 2.38 -6.97 -12.95
CA CYS A 101 1.41 -5.90 -13.23
C CYS A 101 1.10 -5.83 -14.73
N ASP A 102 2.13 -5.82 -15.59
CA ASP A 102 1.97 -5.73 -17.04
C ASP A 102 1.18 -6.93 -17.60
N GLN A 103 1.50 -8.13 -17.12
CA GLN A 103 0.78 -9.36 -17.50
C GLN A 103 -0.67 -9.37 -17.03
N LEU A 104 -0.92 -8.87 -15.81
CA LEU A 104 -2.27 -8.78 -15.26
C LEU A 104 -3.11 -7.75 -16.04
N ALA A 105 -2.57 -6.56 -16.32
CA ALA A 105 -3.26 -5.54 -17.11
C ALA A 105 -3.69 -6.08 -18.47
N GLN A 106 -2.79 -6.74 -19.21
CA GLN A 106 -3.13 -7.39 -20.47
C GLN A 106 -4.22 -8.46 -20.31
N ASN A 107 -4.23 -9.21 -19.21
CA ASN A 107 -5.25 -10.20 -18.95
C ASN A 107 -6.62 -9.55 -18.67
N LEU A 108 -6.66 -8.47 -17.90
CA LEU A 108 -7.87 -7.72 -17.59
C LEU A 108 -8.47 -7.09 -18.86
N GLU A 109 -7.65 -6.47 -19.71
CA GLU A 109 -8.08 -5.92 -21.01
C GLU A 109 -8.71 -7.00 -21.89
N ARG A 110 -8.08 -8.17 -22.03
CA ARG A 110 -8.63 -9.30 -22.80
C ARG A 110 -9.97 -9.78 -22.26
N ASN A 111 -10.17 -9.69 -20.94
CA ASN A 111 -11.41 -10.07 -20.28
C ASN A 111 -12.44 -8.93 -20.24
N ARG A 112 -12.18 -7.80 -20.90
CA ARG A 112 -13.02 -6.60 -20.86
C ARG A 112 -13.26 -6.18 -19.41
N VAL A 113 -12.21 -5.96 -18.66
CA VAL A 113 -12.26 -5.26 -17.38
C VAL A 113 -11.57 -3.93 -17.59
N PRO A 114 -12.23 -2.79 -17.28
CA PRO A 114 -11.60 -1.49 -17.35
C PRO A 114 -10.38 -1.44 -16.42
N CYS A 115 -9.19 -1.27 -16.98
CA CYS A 115 -7.97 -1.06 -16.21
C CYS A 115 -7.05 -0.10 -16.98
N GLY A 116 -6.49 0.89 -16.27
CA GLY A 116 -5.65 1.95 -16.82
C GLY A 116 -5.16 2.87 -15.71
#